data_AF-A0A2E7ZUQ6-F1
#
_entry.id   AF-A0A2E7ZUQ6-F1
#
_cell.length_a   1.000
_cell.length_b   1.000
_cell.length_c   1.000
_cell.angle_alpha   90.00
_cell.angle_beta   90.00
_cell.angle_gamma   90.00
#
_symmetry.space_group_name_H-M   'P 1'
#
loop_
_entity.id
_entity.type
_entity.pdbx_description
1 polymer ?
#
loop_
_entity_poly.entity_id
_entity_poly.type
_entity_poly.pdbx_seq_one_letter_code
_entity_poly.pdbx_strand_id
1 'polypeptide(L)'
;MDRKGKRKARRTERKDKRKAKKAGGKASASASYAEGAAKVKPEPAPGAAKKVDFNNLVVSSSTVLSPEMGLSGLQRQQMEAGIEFIGSADEAFEYTDEGQFNVEKVVCPVTGQRFERVTYYAGDTFCGYIVDVGTANVRATIEDGELVEL
;
A
#
# COMPACT_ATOMS: atom_id res chain seq x y z
N MET A 1 7.50 49.24 26.71
CA MET A 1 7.21 50.06 25.52
C MET A 1 8.12 49.50 24.44
N ASP A 2 7.68 48.88 23.33
CA ASP A 2 6.70 49.32 22.34
C ASP A 2 6.01 48.14 21.63
N ARG A 3 4.68 48.17 21.63
CA ARG A 3 3.80 47.44 20.70
C ARG A 3 3.40 48.45 19.62
N LYS A 4 3.89 48.38 18.38
CA LYS A 4 3.29 49.07 17.21
C LYS A 4 4.03 48.76 15.91
N GLY A 5 3.41 47.97 15.03
CA GLY A 5 3.89 47.72 13.67
C GLY A 5 3.10 46.65 12.92
N LYS A 6 1.76 46.58 13.09
CA LYS A 6 0.79 46.84 12.00
C LYS A 6 1.22 46.25 10.64
N ARG A 7 0.71 45.08 10.26
CA ARG A 7 -0.51 44.96 9.41
C ARG A 7 -0.60 46.05 8.33
N LYS A 8 0.08 45.90 7.19
CA LYS A 8 -0.33 46.42 5.87
C LYS A 8 0.49 45.75 4.75
N ALA A 9 -0.07 44.77 4.05
CA ALA A 9 0.18 44.47 2.63
C ALA A 9 -0.45 43.12 2.22
N ARG A 10 -1.77 42.99 2.38
CA ARG A 10 -2.55 42.17 1.45
C ARG A 10 -2.76 43.03 0.19
N ARG A 11 -2.70 42.41 -1.00
CA ARG A 11 -3.45 42.81 -2.22
C ARG A 11 -2.78 43.79 -3.21
N THR A 12 -1.79 43.29 -3.95
CA THR A 12 -1.45 43.62 -5.36
C THR A 12 -0.52 42.47 -5.79
N GLU A 13 -0.80 41.56 -6.72
CA GLU A 13 -0.80 41.79 -8.16
C GLU A 13 -1.29 40.49 -8.84
N ARG A 14 -2.59 40.43 -9.13
CA ARG A 14 -3.11 39.59 -10.22
C ARG A 14 -2.94 40.41 -11.49
N LYS A 15 -2.49 39.76 -12.57
CA LYS A 15 -2.32 40.24 -13.97
C LYS A 15 -0.86 40.62 -14.27
N ASP A 16 -0.15 39.79 -15.03
CA ASP A 16 0.71 40.21 -16.16
C ASP A 16 1.73 39.16 -16.67
N LYS A 17 1.35 37.88 -16.83
CA LYS A 17 2.09 36.97 -17.73
C LYS A 17 1.17 36.08 -18.56
N ARG A 18 0.29 36.71 -19.34
CA ARG A 18 -0.17 36.17 -20.63
C ARG A 18 0.80 36.68 -21.71
N LYS A 19 1.11 35.82 -22.69
CA LYS A 19 1.91 36.04 -23.91
C LYS A 19 3.40 35.72 -23.81
N ALA A 20 3.75 34.46 -24.04
CA ALA A 20 4.89 34.14 -24.88
C ALA A 20 4.73 32.76 -25.54
N LYS A 21 4.86 32.77 -26.88
CA LYS A 21 5.26 31.66 -27.76
C LYS A 21 4.29 30.51 -28.04
N LYS A 22 3.45 30.78 -29.06
CA LYS A 22 3.29 29.88 -30.21
C LYS A 22 4.66 29.61 -30.89
N ALA A 23 5.00 28.34 -31.05
CA ALA A 23 5.80 27.74 -32.14
C ALA A 23 5.58 26.23 -31.97
N GLY A 24 4.95 25.50 -32.90
CA GLY A 24 5.46 25.26 -34.23
C GLY A 24 6.26 23.96 -34.21
N GLY A 25 5.60 22.82 -34.50
CA GLY A 25 6.24 21.51 -34.52
C GLY A 25 5.30 20.41 -35.01
N LYS A 26 5.02 20.40 -36.31
CA LYS A 26 4.57 19.19 -37.02
C LYS A 26 5.77 18.25 -37.12
N ALA A 27 5.66 17.04 -36.60
CA ALA A 27 6.41 15.90 -37.09
C ALA A 27 5.53 14.65 -36.99
N SER A 28 5.15 14.19 -38.17
CA SER A 28 4.57 12.89 -38.49
C SER A 28 5.53 11.76 -38.11
N ALA A 29 5.03 10.77 -37.38
CA ALA A 29 5.52 9.39 -37.45
C ALA A 29 4.36 8.45 -37.11
N SER A 30 3.67 8.02 -38.15
CA SER A 30 2.78 6.86 -38.13
C SER A 30 3.61 5.60 -37.84
N ALA A 31 3.65 5.19 -36.59
CA ALA A 31 4.12 3.87 -36.21
C ALA A 31 2.95 2.90 -36.37
N SER A 32 2.90 2.22 -37.51
CA SER A 32 2.11 1.02 -37.73
C SER A 32 2.58 -0.07 -36.77
N TYR A 33 1.85 -0.25 -35.67
CA TYR A 33 2.02 -1.44 -34.84
C TYR A 33 1.39 -2.61 -35.57
N ALA A 34 2.28 -3.48 -36.05
CA ALA A 34 1.96 -4.74 -36.66
C ALA A 34 1.10 -5.57 -35.71
N GLU A 35 0.00 -6.03 -36.28
CA GLU A 35 -1.01 -6.93 -35.74
C GLU A 35 -0.38 -8.29 -35.42
N GLY A 36 0.33 -8.36 -34.30
CA GLY A 36 0.78 -9.60 -33.69
C GLY A 36 -0.22 -10.02 -32.63
N ALA A 37 -1.41 -10.45 -33.03
CA ALA A 37 -2.38 -11.09 -32.15
C ALA A 37 -1.77 -12.42 -31.65
N ALA A 38 -0.94 -12.33 -30.61
CA ALA A 38 -0.62 -13.48 -29.79
C ALA A 38 -1.96 -14.12 -29.42
N LYS A 39 -2.14 -15.40 -29.78
CA LYS A 39 -3.28 -16.20 -29.35
C LYS A 39 -3.28 -16.22 -27.82
N VAL A 40 -3.93 -15.23 -27.22
CA VAL A 40 -4.24 -15.20 -25.79
C VAL A 40 -5.14 -16.40 -25.60
N LYS A 41 -4.58 -17.44 -24.99
CA LYS A 41 -5.32 -18.62 -24.56
C LYS A 41 -6.52 -18.08 -23.77
N PRO A 42 -7.77 -18.45 -24.11
CA PRO A 42 -8.93 -17.95 -23.40
C PRO A 42 -8.71 -18.19 -21.91
N GLU A 43 -8.76 -17.10 -21.16
CA GLU A 43 -8.73 -17.13 -19.70
C GLU A 43 -9.77 -18.16 -19.25
N PRO A 44 -9.41 -19.13 -18.41
CA PRO A 44 -10.33 -20.16 -17.99
C PRO A 44 -11.59 -19.47 -17.44
N ALA A 45 -12.76 -19.89 -17.92
CA ALA A 45 -14.05 -19.43 -17.41
C ALA A 45 -14.02 -19.46 -15.87
N PRO A 46 -14.65 -18.51 -15.17
CA PRO A 46 -14.63 -18.42 -13.71
C PRO A 46 -15.28 -19.66 -13.10
N GLY A 47 -14.51 -20.74 -13.00
CA GLY A 47 -14.81 -21.90 -12.18
C GLY A 47 -14.82 -21.42 -10.75
N ALA A 48 -15.85 -21.84 -10.01
CA ALA A 48 -16.10 -21.49 -8.61
C ALA A 48 -14.80 -21.13 -7.89
N ALA A 49 -14.66 -19.85 -7.53
CA ALA A 49 -13.45 -19.33 -6.91
C ALA A 49 -13.08 -20.26 -5.76
N LYS A 50 -11.97 -20.99 -5.92
CA LYS A 50 -11.49 -21.89 -4.87
C LYS A 50 -11.25 -21.02 -3.64
N LYS A 51 -11.85 -21.41 -2.52
CA LYS A 51 -11.64 -20.70 -1.25
C LYS A 51 -10.14 -20.71 -0.93
N VAL A 52 -9.64 -19.55 -0.50
CA VAL A 52 -8.28 -19.41 0.01
C VAL A 52 -8.28 -20.02 1.41
N ASP A 53 -7.31 -20.89 1.67
CA ASP A 53 -7.04 -21.39 3.02
C ASP A 53 -5.83 -20.61 3.56
N PHE A 54 -6.09 -19.66 4.47
CA PHE A 54 -5.05 -18.82 5.03
C PHE A 54 -4.14 -19.54 6.04
N ASN A 55 -4.51 -20.75 6.49
CA ASN A 55 -3.65 -21.58 7.34
C ASN A 55 -2.55 -22.28 6.55
N ASN A 56 -2.71 -22.43 5.24
CA ASN A 56 -1.80 -23.17 4.37
C ASN A 56 -1.08 -22.28 3.36
N LEU A 57 -0.71 -21.07 3.78
CA LEU A 57 0.06 -20.14 2.97
C LEU A 57 1.55 -20.48 3.03
N VAL A 58 2.22 -20.35 1.89
CA VAL A 58 3.66 -20.58 1.78
C VAL A 58 4.38 -19.23 1.80
N VAL A 59 5.32 -19.06 2.74
CA VAL A 59 6.18 -17.88 2.81
C VAL A 59 7.19 -17.91 1.66
N SER A 60 7.22 -16.82 0.89
CA SER A 60 8.16 -16.63 -0.23
C SER A 60 9.33 -15.71 0.14
N SER A 61 9.09 -14.72 1.00
CA SER A 61 10.11 -13.83 1.55
C SER A 61 9.62 -13.23 2.86
N SER A 62 10.55 -12.85 3.74
CA SER A 62 10.29 -12.15 4.99
C SER A 62 11.19 -10.92 5.07
N THR A 63 10.63 -9.81 5.54
CA THR A 63 11.35 -8.57 5.80
C THR A 63 10.84 -7.99 7.11
N VAL A 64 11.77 -7.57 7.98
CA VAL A 64 11.43 -6.84 9.19
C VAL A 64 11.36 -5.35 8.86
N LEU A 65 10.27 -4.68 9.23
CA LEU A 65 10.11 -3.24 9.12
C LEU A 65 10.32 -2.61 10.49
N SER A 66 11.11 -1.53 10.52
CA SER A 66 11.31 -0.66 11.67
C SER A 66 11.05 0.81 11.26
N PRO A 67 10.81 1.72 12.22
CA PRO A 67 10.57 3.13 11.95
C PRO A 67 11.68 3.79 11.11
N GLU A 68 12.93 3.36 11.32
CA GLU A 68 14.11 3.94 10.67
C GLU A 68 14.23 3.63 9.18
N MET A 69 13.59 2.55 8.70
CA MET A 69 13.70 2.10 7.31
C MET A 69 12.93 2.97 6.32
N GLY A 70 12.03 3.83 6.81
CA GLY A 70 11.16 4.66 5.97
C GLY A 70 10.09 3.82 5.28
N LEU A 71 8.87 3.86 5.81
CA LEU A 71 7.74 3.16 5.21
C LEU A 71 7.30 3.79 3.89
N SER A 72 7.02 2.94 2.89
CA SER A 72 6.30 3.37 1.70
C SER A 72 4.86 3.79 2.06
N GLY A 73 4.25 4.63 1.22
CA GLY A 73 2.86 5.07 1.43
C GLY A 73 1.85 3.92 1.49
N LEU A 74 2.07 2.85 0.72
CA LEU A 74 1.22 1.66 0.78
C LEU A 74 1.40 0.89 2.09
N GLN A 75 2.63 0.72 2.56
CA GLN A 75 2.88 0.04 3.84
C GLN A 75 2.23 0.77 5.01
N ARG A 76 2.26 2.11 5.00
CA ARG A 76 1.55 2.93 5.99
C ARG A 76 0.05 2.65 5.97
N GLN A 77 -0.56 2.65 4.78
CA GLN A 77 -1.99 2.36 4.62
C GLN A 77 -2.36 0.93 5.06
N GLN A 78 -1.50 -0.05 4.79
CA GLN A 78 -1.71 -1.44 5.21
C GLN A 78 -1.67 -1.57 6.73
N MET A 79 -0.75 -0.86 7.40
CA MET A 79 -0.66 -0.82 8.86
C MET A 79 -1.88 -0.16 9.50
N GLU A 80 -2.31 0.97 8.96
CA GLU A 80 -3.51 1.68 9.41
C GLU A 80 -4.79 0.86 9.18
N ALA A 81 -4.86 0.08 8.10
CA ALA A 81 -6.00 -0.79 7.84
C ALA A 81 -6.00 -2.06 8.70
N GLY A 82 -4.81 -2.62 8.97
CA GLY A 82 -4.64 -3.89 9.69
C GLY A 82 -4.75 -3.78 11.21
N ILE A 83 -4.57 -2.59 11.78
CA ILE A 83 -4.65 -2.36 13.22
C ILE A 83 -5.77 -1.35 13.52
N GLU A 84 -6.99 -1.87 13.65
CA GLU A 84 -8.23 -1.09 13.66
C GLU A 84 -8.29 0.02 14.74
N PHE A 85 -7.58 -0.15 15.85
CA PHE A 85 -7.59 0.78 16.99
C PHE A 85 -6.47 1.84 16.92
N ILE A 86 -5.61 1.82 15.91
CA ILE A 86 -4.48 2.74 15.79
C ILE A 86 -4.75 3.79 14.71
N GLY A 87 -4.46 5.06 15.02
CA GLY A 87 -4.75 6.19 14.14
C GLY A 87 -3.69 6.44 13.07
N SER A 88 -2.47 5.91 13.23
CA SER A 88 -1.38 6.08 12.26
C SER A 88 -0.35 4.95 12.29
N ALA A 89 0.38 4.77 11.18
CA ALA A 89 1.48 3.81 11.13
C ALA A 89 2.62 4.09 12.13
N ASP A 90 2.81 5.34 12.57
CA ASP A 90 3.86 5.67 13.55
C ASP A 90 3.42 5.22 14.97
N GLU A 91 2.17 5.45 15.34
CA GLU A 91 1.56 4.89 16.57
C GLU A 91 1.56 3.36 16.56
N ALA A 92 1.47 2.73 15.38
CA ALA A 92 1.52 1.28 15.24
C ALA A 92 2.85 0.69 15.73
N PHE A 93 3.98 1.33 15.44
CA PHE A 93 5.27 0.88 15.95
C PHE A 93 5.40 1.05 17.46
N GLU A 94 4.86 2.13 18.02
CA GLU A 94 4.85 2.37 19.47
C GLU A 94 4.02 1.33 20.23
N TYR A 95 3.05 0.71 19.56
CA TYR A 95 2.22 -0.35 20.13
C TYR A 95 2.91 -1.72 20.17
N THR A 96 3.94 -1.93 19.34
CA THR A 96 4.69 -3.19 19.30
C THR A 96 5.85 -3.18 20.31
N ASP A 97 6.12 -4.32 20.93
CA ASP A 97 7.16 -4.42 21.98
C ASP A 97 8.57 -4.10 21.46
N GLU A 98 8.88 -4.57 20.25
CA GLU A 98 10.19 -4.40 19.63
C GLU A 98 10.26 -3.17 18.70
N GLY A 99 9.17 -2.42 18.57
CA GLY A 99 9.07 -1.35 17.57
C GLY A 99 9.19 -1.87 16.14
N GLN A 100 8.76 -3.12 15.88
CA GLN A 100 9.04 -3.83 14.63
C GLN A 100 7.85 -4.67 14.17
N PHE A 101 7.74 -4.81 12.86
CA PHE A 101 6.77 -5.68 12.20
C PHE A 101 7.48 -6.64 11.26
N ASN A 102 7.17 -7.93 11.36
CA ASN A 102 7.61 -8.90 10.36
C ASN A 102 6.59 -8.96 9.22
N VAL A 103 7.02 -8.60 8.03
CA VAL A 103 6.22 -8.61 6.80
C VAL A 103 6.67 -9.73 5.90
N GLU A 104 5.76 -10.67 5.66
CA GLU A 104 6.00 -11.86 4.86
C GLU A 104 5.17 -11.81 3.59
N LYS A 105 5.82 -12.01 2.44
CA LYS A 105 5.10 -12.23 1.19
C LYS A 105 4.72 -13.69 1.14
N VAL A 106 3.42 -13.98 1.09
CA VAL A 106 2.90 -15.34 1.15
C VAL A 106 2.04 -15.67 -0.07
N VAL A 107 1.99 -16.95 -0.43
CA VAL A 107 1.24 -17.45 -1.59
C VAL A 107 0.32 -18.59 -1.16
N CYS A 108 -0.94 -18.54 -1.59
CA CYS A 108 -1.83 -19.69 -1.47
C CYS A 108 -1.48 -20.71 -2.57
N PRO A 109 -1.01 -21.92 -2.24
CA PRO A 109 -0.59 -22.91 -3.24
C PRO A 109 -1.76 -23.43 -4.08
N VAL A 110 -2.99 -23.35 -3.57
CA VAL A 110 -4.20 -23.85 -4.24
C VAL A 110 -4.72 -22.87 -5.31
N THR A 111 -4.70 -21.57 -5.00
CA THR A 111 -5.25 -20.52 -5.88
C THR A 111 -4.17 -19.75 -6.65
N GLY A 112 -2.92 -19.77 -6.18
CA GLY A 112 -1.83 -18.95 -6.68
C GLY A 112 -1.92 -17.47 -6.26
N GLN A 113 -2.94 -17.08 -5.48
CA GLN A 113 -3.05 -15.71 -4.98
C GLN A 113 -1.92 -15.38 -4.01
N ARG A 114 -1.51 -14.11 -4.05
CA ARG A 114 -0.43 -13.56 -3.24
C ARG A 114 -1.01 -12.61 -2.20
N PHE A 115 -0.49 -12.72 -0.99
CA PHE A 115 -0.87 -11.89 0.14
C PHE A 115 0.40 -11.38 0.84
N GLU A 116 0.20 -10.40 1.72
CA GLU A 116 1.21 -9.96 2.65
C GLU A 116 0.69 -10.26 4.05
N ARG A 117 1.46 -11.06 4.81
CA ARG A 117 1.19 -11.35 6.20
C ARG A 117 2.06 -10.44 7.05
N VAL A 118 1.45 -9.59 7.85
CA VAL A 118 2.15 -8.70 8.78
C VAL A 118 1.92 -9.23 10.19
N THR A 119 2.99 -9.42 10.93
CA THR A 119 2.97 -9.99 12.29
C THR A 119 3.83 -9.17 13.23
N TYR A 120 3.43 -9.12 14.50
CA TYR A 120 4.10 -8.37 15.56
C TYR A 120 3.74 -8.93 16.93
N TYR A 121 4.53 -8.57 17.94
CA TYR A 121 4.23 -8.84 19.34
C TYR A 121 3.74 -7.58 20.03
N ALA A 122 2.68 -7.71 20.83
CA ALA A 122 2.16 -6.67 21.69
C ALA A 122 1.99 -7.26 23.11
N GLY A 123 2.96 -7.02 23.98
CA GLY A 123 3.15 -7.79 25.21
C GLY A 123 3.37 -9.28 24.92
N ASP A 124 2.63 -10.13 25.62
CA ASP A 124 2.70 -11.59 25.47
C ASP A 124 1.85 -12.13 24.31
N THR A 125 1.14 -11.26 23.58
CA THR A 125 0.19 -11.63 22.51
C THR A 125 0.89 -11.55 21.15
N PHE A 126 0.71 -12.62 20.36
CA PHE A 126 1.12 -12.64 18.96
C PHE A 126 -0.01 -12.14 18.07
N CYS A 127 0.18 -10.98 17.45
CA CYS A 127 -0.81 -10.31 16.63
C CYS A 127 -0.38 -10.24 15.16
N GLY A 128 -1.34 -10.02 14.28
CA GLY A 128 -1.06 -9.77 12.88
C GLY A 128 -2.30 -9.62 12.02
N TYR A 129 -2.07 -9.51 10.73
CA TYR A 129 -3.12 -9.44 9.73
C TYR A 129 -2.59 -9.85 8.35
N ILE A 130 -3.51 -10.17 7.45
CA ILE A 130 -3.22 -10.58 6.07
C ILE A 130 -3.92 -9.61 5.13
N VAL A 131 -3.18 -9.05 4.18
CA VAL A 131 -3.70 -8.12 3.17
C VAL A 131 -3.44 -8.61 1.75
N ASP A 132 -4.30 -8.22 0.80
CA ASP A 132 -4.06 -8.45 -0.62
C ASP A 132 -2.83 -7.63 -1.09
N VAL A 133 -1.89 -8.27 -1.79
CA VAL A 133 -0.65 -7.61 -2.29
C VAL A 133 -1.00 -6.38 -3.12
N GLY A 134 -0.33 -5.27 -2.84
CA GLY A 134 -0.52 -4.01 -3.58
C GLY A 134 -1.74 -3.20 -3.14
N THR A 135 -2.46 -3.64 -2.09
CA THR A 135 -3.65 -2.97 -1.56
C THR A 135 -3.61 -2.86 -0.04
N ALA A 136 -4.53 -2.11 0.55
CA ALA A 136 -4.79 -2.07 1.99
C ALA A 136 -6.03 -2.90 2.39
N ASN A 137 -6.45 -3.84 1.55
CA ASN A 137 -7.62 -4.68 1.82
C ASN A 137 -7.24 -5.84 2.74
N VAL A 138 -7.66 -5.77 4.01
CA VAL A 138 -7.44 -6.81 5.02
C VAL A 138 -8.41 -7.96 4.77
N ARG A 139 -7.88 -9.19 4.76
CA ARG A 139 -8.64 -10.44 4.54
C ARG A 139 -8.82 -11.25 5.80
N ALA A 140 -7.87 -11.15 6.71
CA ALA A 140 -7.89 -11.87 7.98
C ALA A 140 -7.03 -11.12 9.00
N THR A 141 -7.37 -11.28 10.28
CA THR A 141 -6.56 -10.88 11.41
C THR A 141 -5.97 -12.11 12.09
N ILE A 142 -4.89 -11.90 12.84
CA ILE A 142 -4.21 -12.92 13.64
C ILE A 142 -4.20 -12.43 15.08
N GLU A 143 -4.77 -13.21 15.99
CA GLU A 143 -4.85 -12.91 17.42
C GLU A 143 -4.46 -14.17 18.20
N ASP A 144 -3.43 -14.08 19.05
CA ASP A 144 -2.85 -15.22 19.78
C ASP A 144 -2.47 -16.42 18.88
N GLY A 145 -2.09 -16.13 17.64
CA GLY A 145 -1.75 -17.14 16.64
C GLY A 145 -2.94 -17.84 16.00
N GLU A 146 -4.17 -17.49 16.38
CA GLU A 146 -5.39 -17.91 15.69
C GLU A 146 -5.72 -16.93 14.57
N LEU A 147 -6.27 -17.45 13.47
CA LEU A 147 -6.58 -16.68 12.28
C LEU A 147 -8.10 -16.48 12.18
N VAL A 148 -8.51 -15.22 12.09
CA VAL A 148 -9.92 -14.82 11.98
C VAL A 148 -10.16 -14.18 10.62
N GLU A 149 -10.95 -14.83 9.76
CA GLU A 149 -11.34 -14.29 8.45
C GLU A 149 -12.41 -13.19 8.61
N LEU A 150 -12.28 -12.10 7.83
CA LEU A 150 -13.20 -10.94 7.83
C LEU A 150 -14.30 -11.04 6.76
#